data_AF-A0A9C8M1F6-F1
#
_entry.id   AF-A0A9C8M1F6-F1
#
_cell.length_a   1.000
_cell.length_b   1.000
_cell.length_c   1.000
_cell.angle_alpha   90.00
_cell.angle_beta   90.00
_cell.angle_gamma   90.00
#
_symmetry.space_group_name_H-M   'P 1'
#
loop_
_entity.id
_entity.type
_entity.pdbx_description
1 polymer ?
#
loop_
_entity_poly.entity_id
_entity_poly.type
_entity_poly.pdbx_seq_one_letter_code
_entity_poly.pdbx_strand_id
1 'polypeptide(L)'
;MKIIFKIAFLIAFMTAITAGCSKGKDTAVEPSKEFTGIENRAESNRYLWGYWMVKIDEASLSAEIIPIRNLEGHYNVLKFLEQGPCVNCFKITGITHNPDETLDVSVRLKHPFPGMPFYTGFDVRGIAMFQGSKYFPAHGLLMSVAENGDGEILNPDGYTTLYNPKTELHGFEGYIKGNLANILPPNTTLNAYKRFASDYPSNTRNAFYAFDSVTRIYKMVMPKPPNEFVFGYAIDASWVPPIKTPVTNPMTDFPKNANCPEPWKIRSNLLVNQLFGGLKIAVLNIEVFDRSGAYTHKPPLVECPELFIDVIKAKYIEENSEFSTYHA
;
A
#
# COMPACT_ATOMS: atom_id res chain seq x y z
N MET A 1 23.79 -13.22 -70.89
CA MET A 1 24.50 -13.47 -69.61
C MET A 1 23.90 -12.78 -68.37
N LYS A 2 23.14 -11.68 -68.49
CA LYS A 2 22.48 -11.01 -67.34
C LYS A 2 21.10 -11.56 -66.91
N ILE A 3 20.49 -12.45 -67.70
CA ILE A 3 19.15 -13.01 -67.43
C ILE A 3 19.25 -14.35 -66.65
N ILE A 4 20.26 -15.17 -66.96
CA ILE A 4 20.51 -16.45 -66.27
C ILE A 4 20.88 -16.22 -64.80
N PHE A 5 21.58 -15.12 -64.49
CA PHE A 5 21.93 -14.74 -63.11
C PHE A 5 20.72 -14.29 -62.27
N LYS A 6 19.66 -13.75 -62.90
CA LYS A 6 18.43 -13.34 -62.21
C LYS A 6 17.49 -14.51 -61.93
N ILE A 7 17.48 -15.54 -62.79
CA ILE A 7 16.65 -16.74 -62.61
C ILE A 7 17.25 -17.66 -61.53
N ALA A 8 18.58 -17.77 -61.45
CA ALA A 8 19.24 -18.51 -60.37
C ALA A 8 19.00 -17.88 -58.99
N PHE A 9 18.94 -16.54 -58.91
CA PHE A 9 18.64 -15.82 -57.67
C PHE A 9 17.17 -15.95 -57.24
N LEU A 10 16.25 -16.04 -58.20
CA LEU A 10 14.81 -16.19 -57.91
C LEU A 10 14.46 -17.62 -57.44
N ILE A 11 15.15 -18.64 -57.94
CA ILE A 11 14.95 -20.03 -57.53
C ILE A 11 15.55 -20.30 -56.14
N ALA A 12 16.69 -19.66 -55.80
CA ALA A 12 17.27 -19.72 -54.46
C ALA A 12 16.43 -18.98 -53.40
N PHE A 13 15.65 -17.98 -53.79
CA PHE A 13 14.76 -17.24 -52.88
C PHE A 13 13.41 -17.97 -52.65
N MET A 14 13.00 -18.83 -53.58
CA MET A 14 11.72 -19.55 -53.51
C MET A 14 11.81 -20.89 -52.77
N THR A 15 13.00 -21.47 -52.61
CA THR A 15 13.23 -22.74 -51.89
C THR A 15 13.50 -22.58 -50.39
N ALA A 16 13.56 -21.35 -49.87
CA ALA A 16 13.72 -21.07 -48.44
C ALA A 16 12.39 -20.92 -47.66
N ILE A 17 11.24 -21.09 -48.32
CA ILE A 17 9.91 -20.79 -47.71
C ILE A 17 9.13 -22.05 -47.27
N THR A 18 9.63 -23.28 -47.46
CA THR A 18 8.86 -24.49 -47.13
C THR A 18 9.56 -25.44 -46.17
N ALA A 19 9.51 -25.10 -44.89
CA ALA A 19 9.42 -25.99 -43.71
C ALA A 19 9.11 -25.10 -42.48
N GLY A 20 7.97 -25.10 -41.80
CA GLY A 20 6.81 -25.97 -41.76
C GLY A 20 6.61 -26.57 -40.35
N CYS A 21 5.75 -25.95 -39.52
CA CYS A 21 4.89 -26.47 -38.42
C CYS A 21 4.76 -25.40 -37.30
N SER A 22 3.61 -24.81 -36.93
CA SER A 22 2.26 -25.28 -36.59
C SER A 22 1.99 -25.20 -35.07
N LYS A 23 1.00 -24.37 -34.72
CA LYS A 23 0.18 -24.28 -33.46
C LYS A 23 0.74 -23.51 -32.26
N GLY A 24 0.10 -22.38 -31.98
CA GLY A 24 0.04 -21.74 -30.66
C GLY A 24 -0.39 -20.28 -30.76
N LYS A 25 -1.42 -19.85 -30.02
CA LYS A 25 -1.81 -18.44 -29.92
C LYS A 25 -0.78 -17.71 -29.05
N ASP A 26 0.02 -16.81 -29.62
CA ASP A 26 0.98 -16.01 -28.84
C ASP A 26 0.29 -14.82 -28.17
N THR A 27 0.06 -14.97 -26.87
CA THR A 27 -0.09 -13.88 -25.89
C THR A 27 1.30 -13.43 -25.43
N ALA A 28 1.49 -12.11 -25.38
CA ALA A 28 2.50 -11.33 -24.65
C ALA A 28 3.77 -12.06 -24.10
N VAL A 29 4.88 -11.74 -24.77
CA VAL A 29 6.26 -11.52 -24.27
C VAL A 29 7.01 -12.73 -23.68
N GLU A 30 7.85 -13.35 -24.52
CA GLU A 30 9.12 -13.96 -24.09
C GLU A 30 10.29 -13.04 -24.46
N PRO A 31 11.27 -12.79 -23.56
CA PRO A 31 12.46 -12.03 -23.91
C PRO A 31 13.51 -12.93 -24.59
N SER A 32 13.99 -12.48 -25.75
CA SER A 32 15.09 -13.09 -26.48
C SER A 32 16.42 -12.92 -25.73
N LYS A 33 17.21 -14.00 -25.71
CA LYS A 33 18.58 -14.03 -25.19
C LYS A 33 19.53 -13.52 -26.26
N GLU A 34 20.27 -12.46 -25.96
CA GLU A 34 21.72 -12.36 -26.21
C GLU A 34 22.26 -11.00 -25.74
N PHE A 35 23.04 -11.00 -24.65
CA PHE A 35 24.15 -10.07 -24.46
C PHE A 35 25.18 -10.73 -23.54
N THR A 36 26.41 -10.84 -24.03
CA THR A 36 27.58 -11.35 -23.32
C THR A 36 28.38 -10.17 -22.76
N GLY A 37 28.78 -10.22 -21.48
CA GLY A 37 29.67 -9.23 -20.88
C GLY A 37 29.48 -9.01 -19.37
N ILE A 38 30.09 -9.90 -18.60
CA ILE A 38 30.35 -9.92 -17.14
C ILE A 38 30.22 -8.56 -16.40
N GLU A 39 29.25 -8.44 -15.48
CA GLU A 39 29.42 -7.91 -14.11
C GLU A 39 28.36 -8.53 -13.18
N ASN A 40 28.81 -9.20 -12.11
CA ASN A 40 27.94 -9.89 -11.15
C ASN A 40 27.21 -8.88 -10.24
N ARG A 41 26.01 -8.45 -10.65
CA ARG A 41 24.90 -8.24 -9.72
C ARG A 41 24.01 -9.47 -9.81
N ALA A 42 23.84 -10.18 -8.71
CA ALA A 42 22.82 -11.22 -8.60
C ALA A 42 21.42 -10.54 -8.61
N GLU A 43 20.97 -10.10 -9.78
CA GLU A 43 19.59 -9.77 -10.05
C GLU A 43 18.79 -11.06 -10.08
N SER A 44 18.21 -11.42 -8.93
CA SER A 44 17.07 -12.33 -8.93
C SER A 44 15.90 -11.62 -9.61
N ASN A 45 15.77 -11.80 -10.93
CA ASN A 45 14.61 -11.35 -11.73
C ASN A 45 13.35 -12.19 -11.47
N ARG A 46 13.21 -12.74 -10.26
CA ARG A 46 12.03 -13.48 -9.82
C ARG A 46 11.41 -12.72 -8.66
N TYR A 47 10.31 -12.04 -8.94
CA TYR A 47 9.38 -11.57 -7.93
C TYR A 47 8.35 -12.68 -7.72
N LEU A 48 8.16 -13.12 -6.49
CA LEU A 48 7.08 -14.04 -6.14
C LEU A 48 5.78 -13.22 -6.06
N TRP A 49 4.79 -13.56 -6.89
CA TRP A 49 3.50 -12.84 -6.94
C TRP A 49 2.47 -13.44 -5.96
N GLY A 50 2.79 -14.55 -5.31
CA GLY A 50 1.94 -15.25 -4.35
C GLY A 50 2.44 -16.66 -4.04
N TYR A 51 1.93 -17.24 -2.96
CA TYR A 51 2.13 -18.65 -2.58
C TYR A 51 0.78 -19.36 -2.70
N TRP A 52 0.73 -20.53 -3.33
CA TRP A 52 -0.50 -21.32 -3.51
C TRP A 52 -0.30 -22.75 -2.99
N MET A 53 -1.24 -23.24 -2.19
CA MET A 53 -1.41 -24.66 -1.88
C MET A 53 -2.36 -25.23 -2.91
N VAL A 54 -1.96 -26.27 -3.61
CA VAL A 54 -2.88 -27.04 -4.45
C VAL A 54 -3.22 -28.30 -3.69
N LYS A 55 -4.47 -28.40 -3.23
CA LYS A 55 -5.00 -29.62 -2.62
C LYS A 55 -5.76 -30.38 -3.70
N ILE A 56 -5.32 -31.60 -4.00
CA ILE A 56 -5.98 -32.46 -4.98
C ILE A 56 -6.76 -33.51 -4.19
N ASP A 57 -8.07 -33.56 -4.39
CA ASP A 57 -8.93 -34.62 -3.85
C ASP A 57 -8.82 -35.85 -4.76
N GLU A 58 -8.21 -36.93 -4.25
CA GLU A 58 -7.90 -38.14 -5.04
C GLU A 58 -9.14 -38.91 -5.51
N ALA A 59 -10.31 -38.69 -4.90
CA ALA A 59 -11.55 -39.38 -5.26
C ALA A 59 -12.33 -38.66 -6.37
N SER A 60 -12.29 -37.33 -6.38
CA SER A 60 -13.02 -36.47 -7.33
C SER A 60 -12.13 -35.88 -8.43
N LEU A 61 -10.81 -35.99 -8.31
CA LEU A 61 -9.81 -35.33 -9.16
C LEU A 61 -10.01 -33.81 -9.26
N SER A 62 -10.71 -33.22 -8.28
CA SER A 62 -10.89 -31.78 -8.20
C SER A 62 -9.66 -31.16 -7.53
N ALA A 63 -9.10 -30.13 -8.18
CA ALA A 63 -7.99 -29.36 -7.63
C ALA A 63 -8.55 -28.09 -6.99
N GLU A 64 -8.41 -27.98 -5.68
CA GLU A 64 -8.70 -26.76 -4.94
C GLU A 64 -7.40 -25.96 -4.80
N ILE A 65 -7.35 -24.80 -5.45
CA ILE A 65 -6.22 -23.86 -5.33
C ILE A 65 -6.51 -22.97 -4.12
N ILE A 66 -5.83 -23.24 -3.02
CA ILE A 66 -5.95 -22.49 -1.77
C ILE A 66 -4.74 -21.55 -1.69
N PRO A 67 -4.89 -20.22 -1.85
CA PRO A 67 -3.78 -19.29 -1.68
C PRO A 67 -3.23 -19.39 -0.24
N ILE A 68 -1.93 -19.68 -0.09
CA ILE A 68 -1.26 -19.68 1.22
C ILE A 68 -0.95 -18.23 1.56
N ARG A 69 -1.83 -17.65 2.37
CA ARG A 69 -1.73 -16.33 2.99
C ARG A 69 -0.62 -16.35 4.03
N ASN A 70 0.62 -16.09 3.63
CA ASN A 70 1.68 -15.81 4.59
C ASN A 70 2.07 -14.33 4.68
N LEU A 71 1.48 -13.45 3.87
CA LEU A 71 1.36 -12.02 4.16
C LEU A 71 -0.01 -11.54 3.66
N GLU A 72 -0.68 -10.78 4.52
CA GLU A 72 -1.95 -10.09 4.27
C GLU A 72 -1.84 -9.33 2.94
N GLY A 73 -2.87 -9.40 2.07
CA GLY A 73 -2.81 -8.99 0.65
C GLY A 73 -2.62 -7.49 0.38
N HIS A 74 -1.60 -6.91 0.99
CA HIS A 74 -1.10 -5.55 0.86
C HIS A 74 0.01 -5.54 -0.18
N TYR A 75 -0.14 -4.68 -1.18
CA TYR A 75 0.86 -4.50 -2.22
C TYR A 75 1.34 -3.06 -2.21
N ASN A 76 2.66 -2.87 -2.21
CA ASN A 76 3.26 -1.60 -2.54
C ASN A 76 3.03 -1.32 -4.03
N VAL A 77 2.00 -0.54 -4.33
CA VAL A 77 1.59 -0.22 -5.69
C VAL A 77 2.37 0.97 -6.28
N LEU A 78 3.38 1.49 -5.58
CA LEU A 78 4.18 2.62 -6.06
C LEU A 78 4.83 2.33 -7.42
N LYS A 79 5.28 1.08 -7.63
CA LYS A 79 5.81 0.64 -8.93
C LYS A 79 4.79 0.84 -10.06
N PHE A 80 3.50 0.59 -9.80
CA PHE A 80 2.43 0.78 -10.78
C PHE A 80 2.14 2.25 -11.11
N LEU A 81 2.46 3.15 -10.18
CA LEU A 81 2.18 4.58 -10.24
C LEU A 81 3.33 5.43 -10.76
N GLU A 82 4.56 4.90 -10.74
CA GLU A 82 5.77 5.61 -11.14
C GLU A 82 6.60 4.90 -12.22
N GLN A 83 6.54 3.57 -12.33
CA GLN A 83 7.34 2.80 -13.30
C GLN A 83 6.48 2.17 -14.40
N GLY A 84 5.21 1.86 -14.12
CA GLY A 84 4.27 1.33 -15.11
C GLY A 84 3.27 0.38 -14.48
N PRO A 85 2.00 0.36 -14.93
CA PRO A 85 1.53 0.84 -16.24
C PRO A 85 1.26 2.34 -16.35
N CYS A 86 1.25 3.08 -15.25
CA CYS A 86 1.08 4.53 -15.27
C CYS A 86 2.27 5.21 -14.60
N VAL A 87 3.05 5.96 -15.37
CA VAL A 87 4.30 6.58 -14.86
C VAL A 87 4.10 7.96 -14.22
N ASN A 88 2.87 8.47 -14.23
CA ASN A 88 2.53 9.80 -13.70
C ASN A 88 1.23 9.78 -12.88
N CYS A 89 0.90 8.64 -12.28
CA CYS A 89 -0.32 8.46 -11.52
C CYS A 89 -0.20 8.92 -10.06
N PHE A 90 1.02 9.15 -9.58
CA PHE A 90 1.29 9.86 -8.33
C PHE A 90 1.75 11.30 -8.65
N LYS A 91 1.11 12.30 -8.02
CA LYS A 91 1.49 13.72 -8.19
C LYS A 91 1.30 14.53 -6.91
N ILE A 92 2.22 15.44 -6.66
CA ILE A 92 1.96 16.62 -5.82
C ILE A 92 1.36 17.69 -6.74
N THR A 93 0.12 18.08 -6.52
CA THR A 93 -0.62 19.02 -7.38
C THR A 93 -0.61 20.45 -6.85
N GLY A 94 -0.20 20.66 -5.60
CA GLY A 94 -0.12 21.98 -4.98
C GLY A 94 0.48 21.92 -3.59
N ILE A 95 1.12 23.02 -3.19
CA ILE A 95 1.65 23.25 -1.85
C ILE A 95 1.20 24.64 -1.43
N THR A 96 0.54 24.73 -0.28
CA THR A 96 0.08 26.00 0.29
C THR A 96 0.73 26.19 1.66
N HIS A 97 1.34 27.37 1.87
CA HIS A 97 1.83 27.77 3.19
C HIS A 97 0.68 28.41 3.97
N ASN A 98 0.42 27.90 5.17
CA ASN A 98 -0.63 28.41 6.04
C ASN A 98 -0.08 29.46 7.02
N PRO A 99 -0.93 30.37 7.55
CA PRO A 99 -0.52 31.36 8.54
C PRO A 99 -0.01 30.78 9.87
N ASP A 100 -0.35 29.53 10.19
CA ASP A 100 0.08 28.80 11.39
C ASP A 100 1.41 28.05 11.18
N GLU A 101 2.20 28.43 10.17
CA GLU A 101 3.48 27.82 9.77
C GLU A 101 3.37 26.37 9.28
N THR A 102 2.15 25.85 9.12
CA THR A 102 1.92 24.52 8.53
C THR A 102 1.89 24.59 7.00
N LEU A 103 2.05 23.45 6.34
CA LEU A 103 1.93 23.28 4.90
C LEU A 103 0.76 22.36 4.57
N ASP A 104 -0.06 22.78 3.61
CA ASP A 104 -1.05 21.92 2.97
C ASP A 104 -0.48 21.40 1.65
N VAL A 105 -0.14 20.12 1.61
CA VAL A 105 0.37 19.44 0.41
C VAL A 105 -0.77 18.64 -0.22
N SER A 106 -1.16 19.03 -1.44
CA SER A 106 -2.17 18.31 -2.23
C SER A 106 -1.52 17.15 -2.97
N VAL A 107 -1.81 15.93 -2.54
CA VAL A 107 -1.33 14.69 -3.18
C VAL A 107 -2.47 14.05 -3.94
N ARG A 108 -2.24 13.77 -5.22
CA ARG A 108 -3.19 13.13 -6.12
C ARG A 108 -2.69 11.74 -6.52
N LEU A 109 -3.56 10.76 -6.36
CA LEU A 109 -3.44 9.45 -6.99
C LEU A 109 -4.42 9.34 -8.14
N LYS A 110 -3.98 8.79 -9.26
CA LYS A 110 -4.81 8.31 -10.36
C LYS A 110 -4.67 6.79 -10.41
N HIS A 111 -5.77 6.08 -10.64
CA HIS A 111 -5.73 4.64 -10.69
C HIS A 111 -4.82 4.18 -11.87
N PRO A 112 -3.86 3.26 -11.64
CA PRO A 112 -2.86 2.93 -12.65
C PRO A 112 -3.42 2.09 -13.81
N PHE A 113 -4.54 1.40 -13.61
CA PHE A 113 -5.19 0.55 -14.61
C PHE A 113 -6.55 1.12 -15.08
N PRO A 114 -6.57 2.13 -15.98
CA PRO A 114 -7.81 2.72 -16.47
C PRO A 114 -8.68 1.69 -17.20
N GLY A 115 -9.95 1.61 -16.82
CA GLY A 115 -10.91 0.71 -17.47
C GLY A 115 -10.74 -0.78 -17.18
N MET A 116 -9.97 -1.13 -16.13
CA MET A 116 -9.83 -2.51 -15.68
C MET A 116 -10.35 -2.66 -14.24
N PRO A 117 -11.69 -2.78 -14.03
CA PRO A 117 -12.27 -2.91 -12.69
C PRO A 117 -11.80 -4.15 -11.91
N PHE A 118 -11.21 -5.13 -12.61
CA PHE A 118 -10.49 -6.26 -12.00
C PHE A 118 -9.39 -5.82 -11.03
N TYR A 119 -8.72 -4.69 -11.29
CA TYR A 119 -7.64 -4.15 -10.47
C TYR A 119 -8.11 -3.12 -9.44
N THR A 120 -9.41 -3.04 -9.12
CA THR A 120 -9.92 -2.15 -8.08
C THR A 120 -9.21 -2.40 -6.76
N GLY A 121 -8.43 -1.43 -6.27
CA GLY A 121 -7.77 -1.51 -4.97
C GLY A 121 -8.73 -1.16 -3.84
N PHE A 122 -8.56 -1.80 -2.67
CA PHE A 122 -9.32 -1.50 -1.46
C PHE A 122 -8.40 -0.91 -0.39
N ASP A 123 -8.96 -0.06 0.45
CA ASP A 123 -8.27 0.53 1.61
C ASP A 123 -6.89 1.12 1.24
N VAL A 124 -6.82 1.81 0.10
CA VAL A 124 -5.57 2.37 -0.43
C VAL A 124 -5.04 3.47 0.50
N ARG A 125 -3.77 3.38 0.88
CA ARG A 125 -3.10 4.30 1.81
C ARG A 125 -1.91 4.97 1.13
N GLY A 126 -1.85 6.29 1.18
CA GLY A 126 -0.62 7.04 0.92
C GLY A 126 0.10 7.30 2.23
N ILE A 127 1.25 6.65 2.41
CA ILE A 127 2.05 6.67 3.63
C ILE A 127 3.15 7.73 3.48
N ALA A 128 3.28 8.61 4.46
CA ALA A 128 4.33 9.62 4.54
C ALA A 128 5.32 9.24 5.65
N MET A 129 6.61 9.37 5.35
CA MET A 129 7.71 8.95 6.23
C MET A 129 8.69 10.11 6.40
N PHE A 130 9.11 10.34 7.64
CA PHE A 130 10.03 11.41 8.02
C PHE A 130 11.12 10.88 8.94
N GLN A 131 12.13 11.68 9.22
CA GLN A 131 12.99 11.40 10.36
C GLN A 131 12.18 11.57 11.64
N GLY A 132 12.29 10.59 12.52
CA GLY A 132 11.61 10.53 13.78
C GLY A 132 12.58 10.43 14.94
N SER A 133 12.15 11.03 16.04
CA SER A 133 12.87 11.09 17.30
C SER A 133 12.05 10.58 18.48
N LYS A 134 10.72 10.43 18.34
CA LYS A 134 9.84 9.94 19.40
C LYS A 134 9.84 8.42 19.45
N TYR A 135 10.40 7.87 20.51
CA TYR A 135 10.45 6.43 20.74
C TYR A 135 9.38 5.97 21.73
N PHE A 136 8.65 4.92 21.34
CA PHE A 136 7.65 4.21 22.14
C PHE A 136 8.25 2.88 22.59
N PRO A 137 8.88 2.82 23.79
CA PRO A 137 9.64 1.66 24.25
C PRO A 137 8.84 0.36 24.39
N ALA A 138 7.57 0.40 24.78
CA ALA A 138 6.78 -0.81 24.97
C ALA A 138 6.47 -1.50 23.63
N HIS A 139 6.25 -0.72 22.56
CA HIS A 139 6.06 -1.26 21.21
C HIS A 139 7.34 -1.32 20.36
N GLY A 140 8.44 -0.70 20.81
CA GLY A 140 9.68 -0.60 20.05
C GLY A 140 9.54 0.23 18.76
N LEU A 141 8.67 1.23 18.76
CA LEU A 141 8.33 2.03 17.58
C LEU A 141 8.96 3.42 17.63
N LEU A 142 9.43 3.90 16.48
CA LEU A 142 9.95 5.24 16.28
C LEU A 142 9.02 6.04 15.35
N MET A 143 8.61 7.21 15.81
CA MET A 143 7.68 8.12 15.12
C MET A 143 8.28 9.53 15.03
N SER A 144 7.87 10.26 14.00
CA SER A 144 8.19 11.68 13.83
C SER A 144 7.13 12.56 14.49
N VAL A 145 7.56 13.50 15.35
CA VAL A 145 6.65 14.44 16.05
C VAL A 145 7.20 15.88 16.00
N ALA A 146 6.32 16.83 15.71
CA ALA A 146 6.66 18.25 15.61
C ALA A 146 7.09 18.84 16.96
N GLU A 147 6.66 18.26 18.08
CA GLU A 147 7.10 18.63 19.44
C GLU A 147 8.63 18.53 19.58
N ASN A 148 9.24 17.52 18.95
CA ASN A 148 10.69 17.31 18.96
C ASN A 148 11.40 18.05 17.82
N GLY A 149 10.66 18.85 17.03
CA GLY A 149 11.20 19.54 15.85
C GLY A 149 11.30 18.67 14.60
N ASP A 150 10.70 17.49 14.57
CA ASP A 150 10.64 16.64 13.38
C ASP A 150 9.59 17.18 12.37
N GLY A 151 9.61 16.63 11.16
CA GLY A 151 8.48 16.78 10.23
C GLY A 151 7.32 15.88 10.68
N GLU A 152 6.07 16.35 10.59
CA GLU A 152 4.92 15.58 11.05
C GLU A 152 3.68 15.84 10.18
N ILE A 153 2.87 14.80 9.93
CA ILE A 153 1.51 14.96 9.38
C ILE A 153 0.54 15.23 10.54
N LEU A 154 -0.16 16.36 10.49
CA LEU A 154 -1.08 16.80 11.53
C LEU A 154 -2.52 16.30 11.34
N ASN A 155 -2.86 15.80 10.16
CA ASN A 155 -4.20 15.30 9.84
C ASN A 155 -4.23 13.85 9.32
N PRO A 156 -3.50 12.90 9.94
CA PRO A 156 -3.46 11.52 9.48
C PRO A 156 -4.84 10.87 9.58
N ASP A 157 -5.14 9.95 8.67
CA ASP A 157 -6.31 9.06 8.81
C ASP A 157 -6.00 7.85 9.70
N GLY A 158 -4.71 7.57 9.90
CA GLY A 158 -4.19 6.54 10.79
C GLY A 158 -2.67 6.42 10.64
N TYR A 159 -2.11 5.41 11.33
CA TYR A 159 -0.68 5.09 11.30
C TYR A 159 -0.48 3.62 10.94
N THR A 160 0.65 3.30 10.31
CA THR A 160 1.01 1.93 9.96
C THR A 160 2.49 1.66 10.20
N THR A 161 2.80 0.42 10.56
CA THR A 161 4.17 -0.10 10.61
C THR A 161 4.58 -0.76 9.29
N LEU A 162 3.65 -0.95 8.36
CA LEU A 162 3.94 -1.45 7.02
C LEU A 162 4.73 -0.42 6.22
N TYR A 163 5.54 -0.90 5.29
CA TYR A 163 6.33 -0.10 4.35
C TYR A 163 7.15 0.96 5.09
N ASN A 164 8.16 0.50 5.82
CA ASN A 164 9.13 1.37 6.48
C ASN A 164 10.55 0.99 6.01
N PRO A 165 11.58 1.77 6.31
CA PRO A 165 12.95 1.49 5.88
C PRO A 165 13.45 0.08 6.25
N LYS A 166 12.97 -0.49 7.36
CA LYS A 166 13.31 -1.87 7.77
C LYS A 166 12.63 -2.94 6.92
N THR A 167 11.63 -2.60 6.12
CA THR A 167 10.95 -3.51 5.20
C THR A 167 11.43 -3.33 3.76
N GLU A 168 12.54 -2.63 3.51
CA GLU A 168 13.17 -2.55 2.18
C GLU A 168 13.60 -3.95 1.68
N LEU A 169 13.63 -4.16 0.36
CA LEU A 169 14.03 -5.42 -0.32
C LEU A 169 13.05 -6.61 -0.23
N HIS A 170 11.87 -6.46 0.36
CA HIS A 170 10.83 -7.51 0.41
C HIS A 170 9.93 -7.55 -0.86
N GLY A 171 10.43 -7.19 -2.03
CA GLY A 171 9.64 -7.21 -3.28
C GLY A 171 8.46 -6.23 -3.25
N PHE A 172 7.28 -6.62 -3.78
CA PHE A 172 6.05 -5.81 -3.71
C PHE A 172 5.52 -5.63 -2.28
N GLU A 173 5.99 -6.43 -1.33
CA GLU A 173 5.60 -6.36 0.08
C GLU A 173 6.55 -5.44 0.87
N GLY A 174 7.64 -4.98 0.24
CA GLY A 174 8.65 -4.14 0.85
C GLY A 174 8.56 -2.66 0.50
N TYR A 175 9.33 -1.85 1.22
CA TYR A 175 9.54 -0.46 0.85
C TYR A 175 10.27 -0.38 -0.50
N ILE A 176 9.74 0.48 -1.38
CA ILE A 176 10.35 0.84 -2.66
C ILE A 176 10.52 2.35 -2.60
N LYS A 177 11.74 2.81 -2.82
CA LYS A 177 12.05 4.24 -2.86
C LYS A 177 11.29 4.93 -3.99
N GLY A 178 10.50 5.95 -3.66
CA GLY A 178 9.78 6.76 -4.62
C GLY A 178 10.64 7.82 -5.31
N ASN A 179 10.19 8.28 -6.47
CA ASN A 179 10.88 9.29 -7.28
C ASN A 179 11.07 10.64 -6.57
N LEU A 180 10.18 11.00 -5.63
CA LEU A 180 10.28 12.24 -4.85
C LEU A 180 10.95 12.06 -3.48
N ALA A 181 11.43 10.86 -3.16
CA ALA A 181 12.05 10.58 -1.87
C ALA A 181 13.51 11.05 -1.83
N ASN A 182 14.00 11.40 -0.65
CA ASN A 182 15.40 11.74 -0.44
C ASN A 182 16.33 10.55 -0.74
N ILE A 183 17.62 10.83 -0.93
CA ILE A 183 18.63 9.78 -1.16
C ILE A 183 18.73 8.83 0.03
N LEU A 184 18.83 9.42 1.23
CA LEU A 184 18.82 8.67 2.48
C LEU A 184 17.36 8.38 2.87
N PRO A 185 17.04 7.12 3.22
CA PRO A 185 15.72 6.81 3.72
C PRO A 185 15.49 7.47 5.08
N PRO A 186 14.23 7.79 5.42
CA PRO A 186 13.85 8.16 6.79
C PRO A 186 14.15 7.03 7.79
N ASN A 187 13.95 7.23 9.10
CA ASN A 187 14.20 6.21 10.14
C ASN A 187 12.94 5.70 10.85
N THR A 188 11.78 6.32 10.62
CA THR A 188 10.53 6.00 11.33
C THR A 188 10.04 4.60 11.02
N THR A 189 9.53 3.92 12.04
CA THR A 189 8.91 2.60 11.94
C THR A 189 7.40 2.63 12.14
N LEU A 190 6.85 3.77 12.53
CA LEU A 190 5.43 4.06 12.58
C LEU A 190 5.15 5.32 11.76
N ASN A 191 4.39 5.18 10.68
CA ASN A 191 4.22 6.22 9.67
C ASN A 191 2.77 6.62 9.49
N ALA A 192 2.52 7.92 9.36
CA ALA A 192 1.20 8.48 9.10
C ALA A 192 0.73 8.14 7.68
N TYR A 193 -0.57 7.90 7.50
CA TYR A 193 -1.16 7.74 6.17
C TYR A 193 -2.44 8.55 5.96
N LYS A 194 -2.76 8.80 4.69
CA LYS A 194 -4.08 9.24 4.22
C LYS A 194 -4.71 8.19 3.32
N ARG A 195 -6.03 8.05 3.37
CA ARG A 195 -6.78 7.07 2.58
C ARG A 195 -7.24 7.64 1.25
N PHE A 196 -7.04 6.87 0.19
CA PHE A 196 -7.45 7.20 -1.17
C PHE A 196 -8.60 6.27 -1.60
N ALA A 197 -9.82 6.70 -1.26
CA ALA A 197 -11.05 6.04 -1.67
C ALA A 197 -11.81 6.93 -2.65
N SER A 198 -12.40 6.29 -3.66
CA SER A 198 -13.31 6.92 -4.61
C SER A 198 -14.57 7.43 -3.93
N ASP A 199 -14.97 8.66 -4.25
CA ASP A 199 -16.09 9.33 -3.58
C ASP A 199 -17.43 9.00 -4.26
N TYR A 200 -18.02 7.87 -3.86
CA TYR A 200 -19.34 7.44 -4.32
C TYR A 200 -20.16 6.94 -3.12
N PRO A 201 -21.46 7.28 -3.02
CA PRO A 201 -22.31 6.79 -1.94
C PRO A 201 -22.40 5.25 -1.86
N SER A 202 -22.23 4.57 -2.99
CA SER A 202 -22.21 3.11 -3.08
C SER A 202 -20.88 2.49 -2.61
N ASN A 203 -19.83 3.29 -2.44
CA ASN A 203 -18.51 2.81 -2.02
C ASN A 203 -18.46 2.62 -0.50
N THR A 204 -18.99 1.51 -0.02
CA THR A 204 -18.96 1.14 1.39
C THR A 204 -17.64 0.48 1.80
N ARG A 205 -16.74 0.22 0.83
CA ARG A 205 -15.52 -0.57 1.00
C ARG A 205 -14.21 0.19 0.81
N ASN A 206 -14.23 1.53 0.87
CA ASN A 206 -13.05 2.37 0.58
C ASN A 206 -12.32 1.95 -0.70
N ALA A 207 -13.06 1.50 -1.71
CA ALA A 207 -12.49 1.08 -2.98
C ALA A 207 -11.95 2.29 -3.74
N PHE A 208 -10.88 2.08 -4.51
CA PHE A 208 -10.33 3.02 -5.46
C PHE A 208 -10.61 2.49 -6.86
N TYR A 209 -11.60 3.06 -7.54
CA TYR A 209 -12.07 2.52 -8.81
C TYR A 209 -11.15 2.85 -9.98
N ALA A 210 -11.19 1.97 -10.98
CA ALA A 210 -10.25 1.92 -12.09
C ALA A 210 -10.11 3.22 -12.91
N PHE A 211 -11.13 4.08 -12.95
CA PHE A 211 -11.09 5.33 -13.71
C PHE A 211 -10.79 6.57 -12.88
N ASP A 212 -10.70 6.43 -11.56
CA ASP A 212 -10.75 7.58 -10.69
C ASP A 212 -9.38 8.20 -10.45
N SER A 213 -9.45 9.47 -10.05
CA SER A 213 -8.34 10.16 -9.45
C SER A 213 -8.81 10.82 -8.16
N VAL A 214 -8.09 10.57 -7.08
CA VAL A 214 -8.43 11.04 -5.75
C VAL A 214 -7.31 11.95 -5.28
N THR A 215 -7.68 13.14 -4.79
CA THR A 215 -6.74 14.10 -4.18
C THR A 215 -6.98 14.16 -2.68
N ARG A 216 -5.90 14.20 -1.90
CA ARG A 216 -5.91 14.36 -0.44
C ARG A 216 -4.95 15.45 -0.03
N ILE A 217 -5.33 16.18 1.00
CA ILE A 217 -4.50 17.22 1.61
C ILE A 217 -3.78 16.62 2.80
N TYR A 218 -2.45 16.66 2.77
CA TYR A 218 -1.59 16.38 3.90
C TYR A 218 -1.26 17.73 4.54
N LYS A 219 -1.86 17.99 5.71
CA LYS A 219 -1.48 19.13 6.55
C LYS A 219 -0.25 18.70 7.34
N MET A 220 0.87 19.39 7.18
CA MET A 220 2.14 18.98 7.78
C MET A 220 2.94 20.15 8.35
N VAL A 221 3.86 19.82 9.25
CA VAL A 221 4.90 20.74 9.75
C VAL A 221 6.22 20.32 9.15
N MET A 222 7.04 21.29 8.75
CA MET A 222 8.42 21.04 8.31
C MET A 222 9.33 20.87 9.53
N PRO A 223 10.37 20.02 9.44
CA PRO A 223 11.34 19.91 10.52
C PRO A 223 12.03 21.25 10.77
N LYS A 224 12.29 21.53 12.05
CA LYS A 224 12.95 22.77 12.49
C LYS A 224 14.47 22.55 12.51
N PRO A 225 15.28 23.54 12.13
CA PRO A 225 16.74 23.45 12.28
C PRO A 225 17.13 23.05 13.73
N PRO A 226 18.13 22.18 13.91
CA PRO A 226 19.06 21.65 12.90
C PRO A 226 18.55 20.40 12.15
N ASN A 227 17.31 19.94 12.37
CA ASN A 227 16.79 18.74 11.73
C ASN A 227 16.62 18.95 10.21
N GLU A 228 17.17 18.02 9.43
CA GLU A 228 17.06 18.04 7.98
C GLU A 228 15.69 17.53 7.50
N PHE A 229 15.22 18.06 6.37
CA PHE A 229 14.06 17.50 5.69
C PHE A 229 14.44 16.25 4.89
N VAL A 230 14.21 15.09 5.50
CA VAL A 230 14.32 13.78 4.87
C VAL A 230 12.92 13.16 4.80
N PHE A 231 12.51 12.86 3.57
CA PHE A 231 11.17 12.41 3.24
C PHE A 231 11.20 11.11 2.43
N GLY A 232 10.29 10.21 2.77
CA GLY A 232 9.95 9.02 2.02
C GLY A 232 8.45 8.82 1.98
N TYR A 233 7.99 7.98 1.05
CA TYR A 233 6.57 7.65 0.94
C TYR A 233 6.39 6.27 0.32
N ALA A 234 5.22 5.69 0.56
CA ALA A 234 4.78 4.44 -0.05
C ALA A 234 3.28 4.51 -0.32
N ILE A 235 2.81 3.76 -1.31
CA ILE A 235 1.38 3.59 -1.57
C ILE A 235 1.05 2.11 -1.37
N ASP A 236 0.22 1.84 -0.37
CA ASP A 236 -0.28 0.52 -0.03
C ASP A 236 -1.70 0.35 -0.56
N ALA A 237 -2.04 -0.83 -1.08
CA ALA A 237 -3.39 -1.20 -1.44
C ALA A 237 -3.67 -2.67 -1.11
N SER A 238 -4.84 -2.92 -0.53
CA SER A 238 -5.35 -4.27 -0.35
C SER A 238 -6.04 -4.76 -1.63
N TRP A 239 -5.70 -5.97 -2.05
CA TRP A 239 -6.30 -6.56 -3.24
C TRP A 239 -6.27 -8.09 -3.20
N VAL A 240 -7.35 -8.70 -3.68
CA VAL A 240 -7.37 -10.12 -4.07
C VAL A 240 -8.21 -10.26 -5.34
N PRO A 241 -8.07 -11.35 -6.10
CA PRO A 241 -8.90 -11.57 -7.29
C PRO A 241 -10.40 -11.49 -6.99
N PRO A 242 -11.21 -10.87 -7.87
CA PRO A 242 -12.65 -10.85 -7.73
C PRO A 242 -13.24 -12.25 -7.84
N ILE A 243 -14.33 -12.50 -7.12
CA ILE A 243 -15.12 -13.75 -7.19
C ILE A 243 -16.07 -13.77 -8.39
N LYS A 244 -16.28 -12.63 -9.06
CA LYS A 244 -17.11 -12.52 -10.26
C LYS A 244 -16.42 -11.67 -11.32
N THR A 245 -16.38 -12.19 -12.55
CA THR A 245 -15.84 -11.50 -13.74
C THR A 245 -16.83 -11.59 -14.90
N PRO A 246 -17.06 -10.51 -15.68
CA PRO A 246 -16.47 -9.18 -15.53
C PRO A 246 -16.96 -8.49 -14.25
N VAL A 247 -16.08 -7.68 -13.65
CA VAL A 247 -16.43 -6.88 -12.47
C VAL A 247 -17.34 -5.74 -12.90
N THR A 248 -18.51 -5.69 -12.29
CA THR A 248 -19.58 -4.70 -12.53
C THR A 248 -19.92 -3.93 -11.26
N ASN A 249 -19.80 -4.57 -10.10
CA ASN A 249 -19.99 -3.96 -8.80
C ASN A 249 -18.88 -4.42 -7.85
N PRO A 250 -17.82 -3.62 -7.65
CA PRO A 250 -16.71 -4.01 -6.78
C PRO A 250 -17.11 -4.31 -5.33
N MET A 251 -18.25 -3.79 -4.85
CA MET A 251 -18.70 -4.06 -3.48
C MET A 251 -19.06 -5.53 -3.26
N THR A 252 -19.62 -6.18 -4.28
CA THR A 252 -20.10 -7.58 -4.22
C THR A 252 -19.26 -8.54 -5.04
N ASP A 253 -18.59 -8.05 -6.09
CA ASP A 253 -17.82 -8.88 -7.02
C ASP A 253 -16.43 -9.22 -6.47
N PHE A 254 -15.98 -8.55 -5.40
CA PHE A 254 -14.78 -8.90 -4.63
C PHE A 254 -15.14 -9.56 -3.30
N PRO A 255 -14.38 -10.59 -2.88
CA PRO A 255 -14.60 -11.21 -1.58
C PRO A 255 -14.24 -10.24 -0.44
N LYS A 256 -14.72 -10.53 0.78
CA LYS A 256 -14.50 -9.64 1.95
C LYS A 256 -13.02 -9.44 2.30
N ASN A 257 -12.18 -10.45 2.05
CA ASN A 257 -10.74 -10.39 2.25
C ASN A 257 -9.97 -9.60 1.18
N ALA A 258 -10.66 -8.97 0.22
CA ALA A 258 -10.05 -7.93 -0.62
C ALA A 258 -9.77 -6.64 0.18
N ASN A 259 -10.49 -6.42 1.26
CA ASN A 259 -10.25 -5.29 2.17
C ASN A 259 -9.01 -5.57 3.05
N CYS A 260 -8.47 -4.53 3.69
CA CYS A 260 -7.42 -4.74 4.69
C CYS A 260 -7.97 -5.58 5.87
N PRO A 261 -7.20 -6.56 6.38
CA PRO A 261 -7.62 -7.40 7.51
C PRO A 261 -7.53 -6.67 8.85
N GLU A 262 -6.71 -5.62 8.91
CA GLU A 262 -6.55 -4.78 10.08
C GLU A 262 -7.56 -3.62 10.11
N PRO A 263 -7.81 -3.00 11.29
CA PRO A 263 -8.62 -1.81 11.39
C PRO A 263 -8.14 -0.70 10.46
N TRP A 264 -9.05 -0.16 9.65
CA TRP A 264 -8.72 0.82 8.61
C TRP A 264 -8.73 2.26 9.12
N LYS A 265 -9.21 2.50 10.35
CA LYS A 265 -9.19 3.78 11.04
C LYS A 265 -9.30 3.57 12.54
N ILE A 266 -8.56 4.38 13.29
CA ILE A 266 -8.67 4.48 14.74
C ILE A 266 -8.90 5.95 15.06
N ARG A 267 -9.87 6.23 15.93
CA ARG A 267 -10.06 7.57 16.51
C ARG A 267 -9.94 7.46 18.01
N SER A 268 -9.43 8.52 18.64
CA SER A 268 -9.38 8.59 20.09
C SER A 268 -9.67 10.00 20.58
N ASN A 269 -10.35 10.09 21.71
CA ASN A 269 -10.61 11.34 22.42
C ASN A 269 -10.64 11.10 23.92
N LEU A 270 -10.35 12.12 24.71
CA LEU A 270 -10.49 12.04 26.17
C LEU A 270 -11.95 12.30 26.54
N LEU A 271 -12.57 11.38 27.31
CA LEU A 271 -13.89 11.60 27.92
C LEU A 271 -13.76 12.32 29.26
N VAL A 272 -12.72 11.97 30.00
CA VAL A 272 -12.34 12.62 31.26
C VAL A 272 -10.88 13.01 31.13
N ASN A 273 -10.56 14.26 31.47
CA ASN A 273 -9.19 14.74 31.51
C ASN A 273 -8.96 15.54 32.80
N GLN A 274 -8.85 14.82 33.91
CA GLN A 274 -8.57 15.38 35.24
C GLN A 274 -7.18 14.94 35.71
N LEU A 275 -6.19 14.96 34.82
CA LEU A 275 -4.80 14.61 35.16
C LEU A 275 -4.20 15.59 36.19
N PHE A 276 -4.68 16.83 36.22
CA PHE A 276 -4.26 17.86 37.16
C PHE A 276 -5.41 18.17 38.14
N GLY A 277 -5.23 17.85 39.43
CA GLY A 277 -6.22 18.06 40.48
C GLY A 277 -6.65 16.79 41.21
N GLY A 278 -7.88 16.77 41.72
CA GLY A 278 -8.42 15.79 42.69
C GLY A 278 -8.21 14.31 42.35
N LEU A 279 -9.12 13.69 41.60
CA LEU A 279 -9.15 12.24 41.40
C LEU A 279 -8.01 11.70 40.51
N LYS A 280 -7.29 12.55 39.76
CA LYS A 280 -6.18 12.19 38.86
C LYS A 280 -6.54 11.11 37.83
N ILE A 281 -7.70 11.25 37.19
CA ILE A 281 -8.22 10.30 36.20
C ILE A 281 -8.23 10.94 34.82
N ALA A 282 -7.75 10.19 33.83
CA ALA A 282 -8.10 10.38 32.44
C ALA A 282 -8.77 9.12 31.92
N VAL A 283 -9.76 9.27 31.05
CA VAL A 283 -10.40 8.15 30.35
C VAL A 283 -10.26 8.41 28.86
N LEU A 284 -9.54 7.53 28.17
CA LEU A 284 -9.38 7.59 26.73
C LEU A 284 -10.47 6.74 26.08
N ASN A 285 -11.34 7.37 25.32
CA ASN A 285 -12.25 6.70 24.40
C ASN A 285 -11.52 6.41 23.09
N ILE A 286 -11.59 5.17 22.64
CA ILE A 286 -10.95 4.68 21.42
C ILE A 286 -12.01 4.01 20.56
N GLU A 287 -12.21 4.53 19.36
CA GLU A 287 -13.11 3.97 18.36
C GLU A 287 -12.26 3.27 17.29
N VAL A 288 -12.51 1.97 17.09
CA VAL A 288 -11.79 1.13 16.13
C VAL A 288 -12.72 0.76 14.99
N PHE A 289 -12.38 1.20 13.78
CA PHE A 289 -13.13 0.92 12.57
C PHE A 289 -12.56 -0.32 11.89
N ASP A 290 -13.30 -1.42 11.96
CA ASP A 290 -12.97 -2.70 11.36
C ASP A 290 -14.18 -3.19 10.57
N ARG A 291 -13.95 -3.66 9.34
CA ARG A 291 -15.02 -4.15 8.46
C ARG A 291 -15.64 -5.46 8.93
N SER A 292 -14.95 -6.18 9.80
CA SER A 292 -15.38 -7.47 10.32
C SER A 292 -15.69 -7.46 11.82
N GLY A 293 -15.64 -6.27 12.45
CA GLY A 293 -16.05 -6.02 13.83
C GLY A 293 -14.96 -6.24 14.90
N ALA A 294 -15.34 -6.12 16.16
CA ALA A 294 -14.47 -6.15 17.34
C ALA A 294 -13.70 -7.47 17.50
N TYR A 295 -14.26 -8.55 16.96
CA TYR A 295 -13.73 -9.91 17.10
C TYR A 295 -12.62 -10.24 16.11
N THR A 296 -12.37 -9.37 15.12
CA THR A 296 -11.30 -9.56 14.13
C THR A 296 -10.00 -8.83 14.43
N HIS A 297 -9.98 -8.01 15.48
CA HIS A 297 -8.77 -7.34 15.95
C HIS A 297 -8.52 -7.55 17.44
N LYS A 298 -7.27 -7.30 17.86
CA LYS A 298 -6.91 -7.31 19.29
C LYS A 298 -7.32 -5.97 19.91
N PRO A 299 -7.76 -5.95 21.19
CA PRO A 299 -8.07 -4.69 21.87
C PRO A 299 -6.89 -3.71 21.82
N PRO A 300 -7.15 -2.40 21.65
CA PRO A 300 -6.10 -1.39 21.63
C PRO A 300 -5.20 -1.44 22.87
N LEU A 301 -3.92 -1.19 22.64
CA LEU A 301 -2.92 -0.98 23.69
C LEU A 301 -2.53 0.50 23.68
N VAL A 302 -2.61 1.13 24.85
CA VAL A 302 -2.26 2.54 25.02
C VAL A 302 -0.90 2.61 25.67
N GLU A 303 0.02 3.32 25.01
CA GLU A 303 1.34 3.64 25.54
C GLU A 303 1.48 5.15 25.65
N CYS A 304 1.89 5.63 26.82
CA CYS A 304 2.24 7.03 27.04
C CYS A 304 3.46 7.09 27.96
N PRO A 305 4.69 7.05 27.39
CA PRO A 305 5.93 6.96 28.17
C PRO A 305 6.13 8.11 29.16
N GLU A 306 5.46 9.25 28.93
CA GLU A 306 5.49 10.42 29.80
C GLU A 306 4.65 10.24 31.07
N LEU A 307 3.66 9.34 31.06
CA LEU A 307 2.70 9.17 32.15
C LEU A 307 2.84 7.83 32.88
N PHE A 308 3.13 6.74 32.16
CA PHE A 308 3.27 5.42 32.73
C PHE A 308 4.26 4.55 31.96
N ILE A 309 4.73 3.50 32.63
CA ILE A 309 5.60 2.47 32.04
C ILE A 309 4.70 1.36 31.48
N ASP A 310 5.11 0.77 30.36
CA ASP A 310 4.40 -0.32 29.66
C ASP A 310 3.09 0.15 28.99
N VAL A 311 2.16 -0.78 28.74
CA VAL A 311 0.90 -0.54 28.03
C VAL A 311 -0.33 -0.73 28.92
N ILE A 312 -1.35 0.09 28.68
CA ILE A 312 -2.70 -0.14 29.21
C ILE A 312 -3.54 -0.80 28.12
N LYS A 313 -4.06 -1.98 28.41
CA LYS A 313 -5.01 -2.65 27.51
C LYS A 313 -6.40 -2.06 27.65
N ALA A 314 -6.91 -1.49 26.57
CA ALA A 314 -8.25 -0.91 26.54
C ALA A 314 -9.33 -1.99 26.69
N LYS A 315 -10.39 -1.67 27.43
CA LYS A 315 -11.54 -2.54 27.69
C LYS A 315 -12.63 -2.26 26.66
N TYR A 316 -13.13 -3.32 26.02
CA TYR A 316 -14.28 -3.23 25.12
C TYR A 316 -15.52 -2.73 25.88
N ILE A 317 -16.24 -1.80 25.26
CA ILE A 317 -17.46 -1.20 25.81
C ILE A 317 -18.66 -1.68 25.00
N GLU A 318 -18.68 -1.36 23.71
CA GLU A 318 -19.80 -1.65 22.81
C GLU A 318 -19.34 -1.65 21.35
N GLU A 319 -20.23 -2.07 20.45
CA GLU A 319 -20.03 -2.03 19.01
C GLU A 319 -21.32 -1.57 18.36
N ASN A 320 -21.18 -0.73 17.33
CA ASN A 320 -22.26 -0.35 16.44
C ASN A 320 -21.95 -0.81 15.00
N SER A 321 -22.76 -0.39 14.03
CA SER A 321 -22.58 -0.81 12.62
C SER A 321 -21.29 -0.32 11.96
N GLU A 322 -20.58 0.64 12.55
CA GLU A 322 -19.40 1.28 11.97
C GLU A 322 -18.10 0.97 12.72
N PHE A 323 -18.14 0.92 14.05
CA PHE A 323 -16.95 0.80 14.88
C PHE A 323 -17.24 0.16 16.24
N SER A 324 -16.16 -0.35 16.83
CA SER A 324 -16.11 -0.89 18.19
C SER A 324 -15.48 0.14 19.13
N THR A 325 -16.06 0.34 20.31
CA THR A 325 -15.64 1.33 21.31
C THR A 325 -14.87 0.65 22.44
N TYR A 326 -13.74 1.24 22.83
CA TYR A 326 -12.90 0.81 23.94
C TYR A 326 -12.54 1.97 24.87
N HIS A 327 -12.41 1.69 26.17
CA HIS A 327 -11.89 2.65 27.14
C HIS A 327 -10.57 2.18 27.74
N ALA A 328 -9.62 3.11 27.88
CA ALA A 328 -8.40 2.95 28.66
C ALA A 328 -8.36 3.99 29.79
#